data_AF-A0A1F8MUS3-F1
#
_entry.id   AF-A0A1F8MUS3-F1
#
_cell.length_a   1.000
_cell.length_b   1.000
_cell.length_c   1.000
_cell.angle_alpha   90.00
_cell.angle_beta   90.00
_cell.angle_gamma   90.00
#
_symmetry.space_group_name_H-M   'P 1'
#
loop_
_entity.id
_entity.type
_entity.pdbx_description
1 polymer ?
#
loop_
_entity_poly.entity_id
_entity_poly.type
_entity_poly.pdbx_seq_one_letter_code
_entity_poly.pdbx_strand_id
1 'polypeptide(L)' 'MAMTASGMMTKVIAAIAAVPAVQSSNGATTQTYRDAVLLAMCQGIIDEVVANSELVPVTTDTGAAGAGIITGTVK' A
#
# COMPACT_ATOMS: atom_id res chain seq x y z
N MET A 1 9.10 -8.01 12.14
CA MET A 1 8.57 -9.34 11.77
C MET A 1 8.81 -9.51 10.28
N ALA A 2 9.12 -10.72 9.82
CA ALA A 2 9.28 -10.94 8.39
C ALA A 2 7.91 -10.86 7.70
N MET A 3 7.84 -10.14 6.58
CA MET A 3 6.65 -10.11 5.74
C MET A 3 6.31 -11.54 5.28
N THR A 4 5.07 -11.97 5.48
CA THR A 4 4.60 -13.29 5.01
C THR A 4 3.44 -13.13 4.06
N ALA A 5 3.29 -14.05 3.12
CA ALA A 5 2.13 -14.07 2.22
C ALA A 5 0.80 -14.16 2.99
N SER A 6 0.77 -14.87 4.13
CA SER A 6 -0.40 -14.97 5.00
C SER A 6 -0.74 -13.65 5.70
N GLY A 7 0.28 -12.87 6.11
CA GLY A 7 0.09 -11.54 6.70
C GLY A 7 -0.49 -10.56 5.69
N MET A 8 0.10 -10.52 4.49
CA MET A 8 -0.38 -9.70 3.38
C MET A 8 -1.82 -10.04 2.99
N MET A 9 -2.14 -11.34 2.86
CA MET A 9 -3.50 -11.79 2.56
C MET A 9 -4.49 -11.29 3.62
N THR A 10 -4.12 -11.36 4.91
CA THR A 10 -4.98 -10.92 6.01
C THR A 10 -5.27 -9.42 5.94
N LYS A 11 -4.27 -8.59 5.65
CA LYS A 11 -4.43 -7.13 5.49
C LYS A 11 -5.30 -6.79 4.28
N VAL A 12 -5.08 -7.46 3.15
CA VAL A 12 -5.88 -7.26 1.93
C VAL A 12 -7.34 -7.64 2.16
N ILE A 13 -7.61 -8.78 2.79
CA ILE A 13 -8.99 -9.20 3.11
C ILE A 13 -9.66 -8.18 4.05
N ALA A 14 -8.97 -7.74 5.09
CA ALA A 14 -9.51 -6.74 6.01
C ALA A 14 -9.84 -5.42 5.29
N ALA A 15 -8.98 -4.96 4.39
CA ALA A 15 -9.22 -3.76 3.61
C ALA A 15 -10.42 -3.90 2.65
N ILE A 16 -10.52 -5.01 1.92
CA ILE A 16 -11.67 -5.28 1.03
C ILE A 16 -12.97 -5.36 1.84
N ALA A 17 -12.97 -6.05 2.98
CA ALA A 17 -14.14 -6.22 3.83
C ALA A 17 -14.66 -4.90 4.41
N ALA A 18 -13.81 -3.87 4.48
CA ALA A 18 -14.22 -2.52 4.88
C ALA A 18 -14.97 -1.77 3.77
N VAL A 19 -14.94 -2.24 2.51
CA VAL A 19 -15.72 -1.67 1.40
C VAL A 19 -17.15 -2.22 1.49
N PRO A 20 -18.17 -1.37 1.71
CA PRO A 20 -19.56 -1.82 1.78
C PRO A 20 -20.00 -2.43 0.46
N ALA A 21 -20.66 -3.59 0.52
CA ALA A 21 -21.22 -4.22 -0.67
C ALA A 21 -22.28 -3.31 -1.30
N VAL A 22 -22.19 -3.11 -2.62
CA VAL A 22 -23.17 -2.35 -3.40
C VAL A 22 -23.85 -3.27 -4.40
N GLN A 23 -25.18 -3.24 -4.43
CA GLN A 23 -25.96 -3.80 -5.52
C GLN A 23 -26.69 -2.68 -6.24
N SER A 24 -26.36 -2.48 -7.51
CA SER A 24 -26.94 -1.42 -8.34
C SER A 24 -27.08 -1.90 -9.78
N SER A 25 -28.16 -1.49 -10.44
CA SER A 25 -28.35 -1.66 -11.88
C SER A 25 -27.75 -0.53 -12.71
N ASN A 26 -27.25 0.54 -12.06
CA ASN A 26 -26.57 1.64 -12.71
C ASN A 26 -25.07 1.34 -12.85
N GLY A 27 -24.60 1.30 -14.10
CA GLY A 27 -23.21 0.98 -14.45
C GLY A 27 -22.17 1.90 -13.81
N ALA A 28 -22.46 3.19 -13.59
CA ALA A 28 -21.54 4.12 -12.95
C ALA A 28 -21.29 3.74 -11.48
N THR A 29 -22.34 3.41 -10.72
CA THR A 29 -22.23 2.91 -9.35
C THR A 29 -21.47 1.59 -9.26
N THR A 30 -21.67 0.69 -10.22
CA THR A 30 -20.93 -0.59 -10.28
C THR A 30 -19.45 -0.38 -10.56
N GLN A 31 -19.10 0.59 -11.42
CA GLN A 31 -17.73 1.00 -11.67
C GLN A 31 -17.08 1.58 -10.42
N THR A 32 -17.74 2.52 -9.75
CA THR A 32 -17.25 3.12 -8.50
C THR A 32 -17.00 2.06 -7.41
N TYR A 33 -17.89 1.08 -7.28
CA TYR A 33 -17.69 -0.02 -6.33
C TYR A 33 -16.44 -0.85 -6.66
N ARG A 34 -16.23 -1.20 -7.94
CA ARG A 34 -15.03 -1.93 -8.36
C ARG A 34 -13.75 -1.14 -8.10
N ASP A 35 -13.76 0.17 -8.37
CA ASP A 35 -12.60 1.02 -8.13
C ASP A 35 -12.30 1.13 -6.62
N ALA A 36 -13.34 1.20 -5.79
CA ALA A 36 -13.19 1.18 -4.33
C ALA A 36 -12.59 -0.13 -3.81
N VAL A 37 -13.02 -1.28 -4.36
CA VAL A 37 -12.44 -2.60 -4.01
C VAL A 37 -10.98 -2.69 -4.43
N LEU A 38 -10.64 -2.23 -5.64
CA LEU A 38 -9.25 -2.22 -6.11
C LEU A 38 -8.36 -1.33 -5.24
N LEU A 39 -8.85 -0.14 -4.89
CA LEU A 39 -8.13 0.77 -4.00
C LEU A 39 -7.89 0.14 -2.62
N ALA A 40 -8.89 -0.54 -2.07
CA ALA A 40 -8.77 -1.25 -0.80
C ALA A 40 -7.74 -2.39 -0.87
N MET A 41 -7.71 -3.15 -1.97
CA MET A 41 -6.66 -4.16 -2.20
C MET A 41 -5.26 -3.54 -2.18
N CYS A 42 -5.06 -2.45 -2.92
CA CYS A 42 -3.78 -1.74 -2.94
C CYS A 42 -3.40 -1.22 -1.56
N GLN A 43 -4.36 -0.67 -0.80
CA GLN A 43 -4.10 -0.17 0.54
C GLN A 43 -3.66 -1.28 1.50
N GLY A 44 -4.31 -2.46 1.46
CA GLY A 44 -3.90 -3.59 2.29
C GLY A 44 -2.48 -4.11 1.99
N ILE A 45 -2.04 -4.03 0.74
CA ILE A 45 -0.66 -4.34 0.34
C ILE A 45 0.31 -3.29 0.91
N ILE A 46 -0.01 -2.00 0.74
CA ILE A 46 0.81 -0.90 1.25
C ILE A 46 0.98 -1.00 2.77
N ASP A 47 -0.11 -1.25 3.50
CA ASP A 47 -0.08 -1.34 4.95
C ASP A 47 0.82 -2.49 5.44
N GLU A 48 0.77 -3.65 4.76
CA GLU A 48 1.66 -4.77 5.09
C GLU A 48 3.13 -4.47 4.74
N VAL A 49 3.35 -3.81 3.59
CA VAL A 49 4.69 -3.38 3.18
C VAL A 49 5.27 -2.40 4.18
N VAL A 50 4.53 -1.38 4.59
CA VAL A 50 4.99 -0.38 5.58
C VAL A 50 5.21 -1.03 6.95
N ALA A 51 4.34 -1.94 7.38
CA ALA A 51 4.45 -2.59 8.69
C ALA A 51 5.64 -3.57 8.78
N ASN A 52 6.08 -4.14 7.66
CA ASN A 52 7.15 -5.14 7.61
C ASN A 52 8.38 -4.72 6.82
N SER A 53 8.36 -3.54 6.19
CA SER A 53 9.57 -2.90 5.70
C SER A 53 10.38 -2.56 6.94
N GLU A 54 11.41 -3.35 7.21
CA GLU A 54 12.56 -2.78 7.91
C GLU A 54 12.93 -1.53 7.11
N LEU A 55 12.81 -0.37 7.74
CA LEU A 55 13.49 0.83 7.29
C LEU A 55 14.96 0.42 7.19
N VAL A 56 15.40 -0.04 6.02
CA VAL A 56 16.82 -0.17 5.74
C VAL A 56 17.30 1.26 5.86
N PRO A 57 18.05 1.61 6.93
CA PRO A 57 18.62 2.94 6.98
C PRO A 57 19.47 3.02 5.72
N VAL A 58 19.07 3.88 4.79
CA VAL A 58 19.94 4.25 3.70
C VAL A 58 21.05 5.00 4.39
N THR A 59 22.11 4.28 4.76
CA THR A 59 23.40 4.89 5.01
C THR A 59 23.77 5.51 3.67
N THR A 60 23.40 6.78 3.51
CA THR A 60 24.14 7.66 2.61
C THR A 60 25.56 7.62 3.12
N ASP A 61 26.37 6.73 2.56
CA ASP A 61 27.81 6.89 2.61
C ASP A 61 28.03 8.29 2.05
N THR A 62 28.35 9.23 2.93
CA THR A 62 28.98 10.49 2.54
C THR A 62 30.40 10.16 2.07
N GLY A 63 30.52 9.29 1.07
CA GLY A 63 31.65 9.20 0.18
C GLY A 63 31.57 10.40 -0.73
N ALA A 64 32.52 11.31 -0.55
CA ALA A 64 32.60 12.58 -1.22
C ALA A 64 32.40 12.50 -2.75
N ALA A 65 31.80 13.57 -3.26
CA ALA A 65 31.74 14.02 -4.66
C ALA A 65 30.60 13.48 -5.55
N GLY A 66 29.54 14.31 -5.62
CA GLY A 66 29.02 14.72 -6.93
C GLY A 66 27.74 14.06 -7.41
N ALA A 67 26.60 14.52 -6.90
CA ALA A 67 25.37 14.84 -7.65
C ALA A 67 24.21 14.86 -6.64
N GLY A 68 23.68 16.05 -6.38
CA GLY A 68 22.51 16.20 -5.51
C GLY A 68 21.33 15.45 -6.09
N ILE A 69 20.84 14.43 -5.38
CA ILE A 69 19.61 13.71 -5.73
C ILE A 69 18.71 13.62 -4.50
N ILE A 70 17.71 14.51 -4.53
CA ILE A 70 16.37 14.46 -3.93
C ILE A 70 16.29 14.20 -2.41
N THR A 71 16.31 15.31 -1.66
CA THR A 71 15.70 15.42 -0.33
C THR A 71 14.17 15.33 -0.46
N GLY A 72 13.66 14.11 -0.41
CA GLY A 72 12.24 13.83 -0.17
C GLY A 72 12.09 13.15 1.18
N THR A 73 11.70 13.89 2.21
CA THR A 73 11.28 13.32 3.48
C THR A 73 9.95 12.62 3.25
N VAL A 74 9.92 11.28 3.24
CA VAL A 74 8.66 10.54 3.34
C VAL A 74 8.39 10.35 4.83
N LYS A 75 7.25 10.90 5.24
CA LYS A 75 6.80 11.15 6.61
C LYS A 75 6.53 9.87 7.38
#